data_AF-A0AAJ3U479-F1
#
_entry.id   AF-A0AAJ3U479-F1
#
_cell.length_a   1.000
_cell.length_b   1.000
_cell.length_c   1.000
_cell.angle_alpha   90.00
_cell.angle_beta   90.00
_cell.angle_gamma   90.00
#
_symmetry.space_group_name_H-M   'P 1'
#
loop_
_entity.id
_entity.type
_entity.pdbx_description
1 polymer ?
#
loop_
_entity_poly.entity_id
_entity_poly.type
_entity_poly.pdbx_seq_one_letter_code
_entity_poly.pdbx_strand_id
1 'polypeptide(L)'
;MGTNKRYPHLPAQRGEQRELREARKRGPLRTLDALQLRLHGQPLTIVPEQTRLWGHAWLQFGDTNVRCVVQVKRWTADAVGVEVTIDDETLRCWIWQGACQRISAPTDVW
;
A
#
# COMPACT_ATOMS: atom_id res chain seq x y z
N MET A 1 -12.47 -11.70 28.42
CA MET A 1 -11.68 -11.00 27.39
C MET A 1 -12.31 -9.64 27.15
N GLY A 2 -11.64 -8.56 27.54
CA GLY A 2 -12.17 -7.19 27.36
C GLY A 2 -11.89 -6.67 25.97
N THR A 3 -12.92 -6.52 25.14
CA THR A 3 -12.79 -5.82 23.86
C THR A 3 -12.53 -4.34 24.14
N ASN A 4 -11.37 -3.82 23.72
CA ASN A 4 -11.00 -2.43 23.94
C ASN A 4 -11.92 -1.50 23.12
N LYS A 5 -13.03 -1.05 23.73
CA LYS A 5 -14.04 -0.20 23.09
C LYS A 5 -13.48 1.15 22.61
N ARG A 6 -12.33 1.60 23.12
CA ARG A 6 -11.70 2.88 22.70
C ARG A 6 -10.96 2.76 21.38
N TYR A 7 -10.54 1.56 20.99
CA TYR A 7 -9.75 1.34 19.79
C TYR A 7 -10.17 0.06 19.06
N PRO A 8 -11.35 0.08 18.42
CA PRO A 8 -11.92 -1.11 17.77
C PRO A 8 -11.07 -1.62 16.59
N HIS A 9 -10.33 -0.76 15.91
CA HIS A 9 -9.53 -1.07 14.72
C HIS A 9 -8.15 -1.69 15.02
N LEU A 10 -7.63 -1.58 16.25
CA LEU A 10 -6.28 -2.04 16.57
C LEU A 10 -6.04 -3.54 16.33
N PRO A 11 -7.00 -4.45 16.62
CA PRO A 11 -6.82 -5.87 16.30
C PRO A 11 -6.66 -6.11 14.79
N ALA A 12 -7.47 -5.46 13.95
CA ALA A 12 -7.41 -5.60 12.50
C ALA A 12 -6.09 -5.03 11.94
N GLN A 13 -5.70 -3.83 12.37
CA GLN A 13 -4.42 -3.22 12.02
C GLN A 13 -3.22 -4.12 12.39
N ARG A 14 -3.23 -4.72 13.58
CA ARG A 14 -2.17 -5.65 14.02
C ARG A 14 -2.17 -6.94 13.20
N GLY A 15 -3.33 -7.41 12.77
CA GLY A 15 -3.49 -8.54 11.85
C GLY A 15 -2.81 -8.26 10.52
N GLU A 16 -3.15 -7.14 9.90
CA GLU A 16 -2.55 -6.68 8.63
C GLU A 16 -1.02 -6.54 8.74
N GLN A 17 -0.52 -5.90 9.80
CA GLN A 17 0.92 -5.76 10.04
C GLN A 17 1.62 -7.11 10.18
N ARG A 18 0.98 -8.10 10.81
CA ARG A 18 1.53 -9.46 10.88
C ARG A 18 1.56 -10.12 9.51
N GLU A 19 0.50 -9.99 8.71
CA GLU A 19 0.46 -10.54 7.34
C GLU A 19 1.54 -9.93 6.44
N LEU A 20 1.75 -8.63 6.52
CA LEU A 20 2.83 -7.94 5.81
C LEU A 20 4.22 -8.46 6.19
N ARG A 21 4.48 -8.65 7.49
CA ARG A 21 5.75 -9.22 7.97
C ARG A 21 5.98 -10.64 7.44
N GLU A 22 4.95 -11.49 7.48
CA GLU A 22 5.07 -12.86 6.99
C GLU A 22 5.24 -12.91 5.48
N ALA A 23 4.53 -12.07 4.73
CA ALA A 23 4.70 -11.98 3.27
C ALA A 23 6.08 -11.46 2.88
N ARG A 24 6.62 -10.48 3.61
CA ARG A 24 7.98 -9.96 3.37
C ARG A 24 9.05 -11.04 3.48
N LYS A 25 8.85 -12.06 4.32
CA LYS A 25 9.77 -13.22 4.43
C LYS A 25 9.72 -14.14 3.19
N ARG A 26 8.66 -14.08 2.39
CA ARG A 26 8.45 -14.94 1.20
C ARG A 26 9.17 -14.42 -0.04
N GLY A 27 9.53 -13.15 -0.08
CA GLY A 27 10.31 -12.60 -1.18
C GLY A 27 10.32 -11.07 -1.21
N PRO A 28 11.05 -10.49 -2.19
CA PRO A 28 11.09 -9.04 -2.36
C PRO A 28 9.72 -8.49 -2.78
N LEU A 29 9.47 -7.24 -2.40
CA LEU A 29 8.31 -6.48 -2.89
C LEU A 29 8.42 -6.33 -4.41
N ARG A 30 7.42 -6.84 -5.13
CA ARG A 30 7.32 -6.67 -6.57
C ARG A 30 6.78 -5.29 -6.92
N THR A 31 7.27 -4.77 -8.04
CA THR A 31 6.90 -3.45 -8.57
C THR A 31 6.80 -3.54 -10.08
N LEU A 32 5.92 -2.73 -10.66
CA LEU A 32 5.94 -2.51 -12.11
C LEU A 32 7.30 -1.94 -12.55
N ASP A 33 7.76 -2.40 -13.70
CA ASP A 33 9.01 -1.95 -14.32
C ASP A 33 8.81 -0.71 -15.21
N ALA A 34 9.92 -0.18 -15.74
CA ALA A 34 9.90 1.03 -16.57
C ALA A 34 9.13 0.86 -17.88
N LEU A 35 9.12 -0.34 -18.47
CA LEU A 35 8.41 -0.63 -19.71
C LEU A 35 6.90 -0.71 -19.47
N GLN A 36 6.49 -1.29 -18.34
CA GLN A 36 5.09 -1.33 -17.92
C GLN A 36 4.57 0.06 -17.56
N LEU A 37 5.39 0.90 -16.91
CA LEU A 37 4.99 2.23 -16.45
C LEU A 37 4.97 3.29 -17.55
N ARG A 38 5.88 3.21 -18.54
CA ARG A 38 5.98 4.15 -19.66
C ARG A 38 6.01 5.63 -19.23
N LEU A 39 6.66 5.94 -18.10
CA LEU A 39 6.65 7.29 -17.50
C LEU A 39 7.20 8.39 -18.42
N HIS A 40 7.98 8.03 -19.44
CA HIS A 40 8.47 8.95 -20.46
C HIS A 40 7.39 9.46 -21.42
N GLY A 41 6.24 8.77 -21.51
CA GLY A 41 5.16 9.07 -22.45
C GLY A 41 3.79 9.27 -21.82
N GLN A 42 3.70 9.26 -20.49
CA GLN A 42 2.45 9.45 -19.76
C GLN A 42 2.56 10.57 -18.72
N PRO A 43 1.50 11.38 -18.52
CA PRO A 43 1.45 12.30 -17.40
C PRO A 43 1.62 11.59 -16.06
N LEU A 44 2.44 12.18 -15.20
CA LEU A 44 2.67 11.71 -13.84
C LEU A 44 2.15 12.77 -12.86
N THR A 45 1.20 12.38 -12.02
CA THR A 45 0.76 13.20 -10.90
C THR A 45 1.52 12.81 -9.64
N ILE A 46 2.02 13.79 -8.89
CA ILE A 46 2.78 13.58 -7.65
C ILE A 46 2.02 14.23 -6.50
N VAL A 47 1.88 13.49 -5.39
CA VAL A 47 1.22 14.00 -4.18
C VAL A 47 2.14 15.04 -3.52
N PRO A 48 1.63 16.25 -3.20
CA PRO A 48 2.41 17.24 -2.46
C PRO A 48 2.86 16.69 -1.11
N GLU A 49 4.05 17.10 -0.65
CA GLU A 49 4.67 16.52 0.55
C GLU A 49 3.82 16.66 1.82
N GLN A 50 3.10 17.77 2.00
CA GLN A 50 2.23 17.97 3.16
C GLN A 50 0.88 17.23 3.07
N THR A 51 0.58 16.60 1.93
CA THR A 51 -0.69 15.90 1.70
C THR A 51 -0.52 14.41 1.93
N ARG A 52 -1.46 13.81 2.67
CA ARG A 52 -1.54 12.36 2.82
C ARG A 52 -2.74 11.83 2.06
N LEU A 53 -2.49 11.00 1.06
CA LEU A 53 -3.51 10.22 0.37
C LEU A 53 -3.35 8.75 0.73
N TRP A 54 -4.47 8.10 1.03
CA TRP A 54 -4.50 6.71 1.48
C TRP A 54 -5.15 5.82 0.43
N GLY A 55 -4.66 4.59 0.35
CA GLY A 55 -5.23 3.53 -0.46
C GLY A 55 -5.28 2.22 0.30
N HIS A 56 -6.20 1.35 -0.10
CA HIS A 56 -6.23 -0.05 0.27
C HIS A 56 -5.83 -0.86 -0.96
N ALA A 57 -4.62 -1.43 -0.92
CA ALA A 57 -3.94 -1.93 -2.11
C ALA A 57 -3.51 -3.38 -1.96
N TRP A 58 -3.51 -4.10 -3.09
CA TRP A 58 -2.85 -5.39 -3.19
C TRP A 58 -1.36 -5.20 -3.48
N LEU A 59 -0.52 -5.72 -2.59
CA LEU A 59 0.94 -5.81 -2.74
C LEU A 59 1.35 -7.26 -2.91
N GLN A 60 2.44 -7.49 -3.66
CA GLN A 60 2.97 -8.82 -3.90
C GLN A 60 4.41 -8.93 -3.41
N PHE A 61 4.67 -9.89 -2.54
CA PHE A 61 6.00 -10.25 -2.03
C PHE A 61 6.33 -11.66 -2.49
N GLY A 62 7.31 -11.80 -3.41
CA GLY A 62 7.54 -13.09 -4.06
C GLY A 62 6.28 -13.60 -4.78
N ASP A 63 5.71 -14.69 -4.28
CA ASP A 63 4.46 -15.32 -4.74
C ASP A 63 3.24 -15.01 -3.84
N THR A 64 3.43 -14.25 -2.76
CA THR A 64 2.40 -13.97 -1.76
C THR A 64 1.76 -12.61 -2.02
N ASN A 65 0.43 -12.57 -2.09
CA ASN A 65 -0.35 -11.33 -2.19
C ASN A 65 -0.91 -10.96 -0.82
N VAL A 66 -0.77 -9.70 -0.43
CA VAL A 66 -1.36 -9.13 0.79
C VAL A 66 -2.14 -7.89 0.43
N ARG A 67 -3.30 -7.70 1.06
CA ARG A 67 -4.05 -6.45 0.95
C ARG A 67 -3.79 -5.62 2.19
N CYS A 68 -3.37 -4.37 2.01
CA CYS A 68 -3.01 -3.52 3.14
C CYS A 68 -3.26 -2.04 2.86
N VAL A 69 -3.26 -1.25 3.93
CA VAL A 69 -3.30 0.21 3.85
C VAL A 69 -1.93 0.72 3.40
N VAL A 70 -1.94 1.63 2.42
CA VAL A 70 -0.74 2.25 1.87
C VAL A 70 -0.92 3.76 1.74
N GLN A 71 0.18 4.50 1.75
CA GLN A 71 0.18 5.88 1.29
C GLN A 71 0.34 5.92 -0.23
N VAL A 72 -0.55 6.61 -0.91
CA VAL A 72 -0.41 6.93 -2.33
C VAL A 72 0.53 8.13 -2.44
N LYS A 73 1.61 7.99 -3.23
CA LYS A 73 2.62 9.05 -3.42
C LYS A 73 2.55 9.68 -4.80
N ARG A 74 2.10 8.94 -5.80
CA ARG A 74 2.04 9.38 -7.21
C ARG A 74 1.19 8.43 -8.05
N TRP A 75 0.71 8.87 -9.21
CA TRP A 75 -0.02 8.02 -10.14
C TRP A 75 0.07 8.50 -11.60
N THR A 76 -0.11 7.56 -12.51
CA THR A 76 -0.47 7.80 -13.92
C THR A 76 -1.95 7.43 -14.12
N ALA A 77 -2.43 7.42 -15.36
CA ALA A 77 -3.76 6.90 -15.67
C ALA A 77 -3.90 5.40 -15.31
N ASP A 78 -2.82 4.63 -15.44
CA ASP A 78 -2.84 3.16 -15.38
C ASP A 78 -2.17 2.58 -14.12
N ALA A 79 -1.36 3.36 -13.41
CA ALA A 79 -0.55 2.86 -12.29
C ALA A 79 -0.50 3.82 -11.10
N VAL A 80 -0.28 3.26 -9.91
CA VAL A 80 -0.19 4.00 -8.64
C VAL A 80 1.13 3.65 -7.95
N GLY A 81 1.89 4.67 -7.59
CA GLY A 81 3.11 4.55 -6.80
C GLY A 81 2.75 4.70 -5.33
N VAL A 82 2.97 3.65 -4.55
CA VAL A 82 2.56 3.54 -3.16
C VAL A 82 3.75 3.34 -2.22
N GLU A 83 3.53 3.65 -0.95
CA GLU A 83 4.48 3.52 0.14
C GLU A 83 3.82 2.78 1.31
N VAL A 84 4.54 1.81 1.88
CA VAL A 84 4.12 1.03 3.05
C VAL A 84 5.28 0.92 4.03
N THR A 85 5.00 0.99 5.33
CA THR A 85 6.01 0.82 6.38
C THR A 85 5.80 -0.51 7.08
N ILE A 86 6.85 -1.35 7.11
CA ILE A 86 6.88 -2.66 7.76
C ILE A 86 8.11 -2.70 8.66
N ASP A 87 7.91 -2.82 9.98
CA ASP A 87 9.00 -2.84 10.98
C ASP A 87 9.98 -1.67 10.81
N ASP A 88 9.43 -0.45 10.78
CA ASP A 88 10.14 0.83 10.61
C ASP A 88 10.85 1.01 9.25
N GLU A 89 10.78 0.01 8.38
CA GLU A 89 11.30 0.11 7.02
C GLU A 89 10.22 0.54 6.05
N THR A 90 10.52 1.59 5.29
CA THR A 90 9.62 2.13 4.28
C THR A 90 9.93 1.50 2.93
N LEU A 91 8.97 0.74 2.41
CA LEU A 91 9.03 0.13 1.09
C LEU A 91 8.16 0.91 0.10
N ARG A 92 8.61 0.96 -1.15
CA ARG A 92 7.92 1.65 -2.24
C ARG A 92 7.80 0.72 -3.43
N CYS A 93 6.65 0.74 -4.09
CA CYS A 93 6.44 0.04 -5.34
C CYS A 93 5.41 0.75 -6.21
N TRP A 94 5.38 0.35 -7.47
CA TRP A 94 4.30 0.66 -8.39
C TRP A 94 3.40 -0.55 -8.56
N ILE A 95 2.10 -0.30 -8.60
CA ILE A 95 1.04 -1.28 -8.85
C ILE A 95 0.08 -0.76 -9.92
N TRP A 96 -0.66 -1.65 -10.57
CA TRP A 96 -1.73 -1.27 -11.47
C TRP A 96 -2.84 -0.50 -10.72
N GLN A 97 -3.49 0.45 -11.39
CA GLN A 97 -4.55 1.27 -10.79
C GLN A 97 -5.66 0.41 -10.18
N GLY A 98 -6.08 -0.65 -10.88
CA GLY A 98 -7.11 -1.58 -10.40
C GLY A 98 -6.73 -2.37 -9.15
N ALA A 99 -5.45 -2.39 -8.76
CA ALA A 99 -4.99 -3.01 -7.53
C ALA A 99 -5.10 -2.10 -6.30
N CYS A 100 -5.50 -0.82 -6.47
CA CYS A 100 -5.57 0.17 -5.41
C CYS A 100 -6.96 0.82 -5.33
N GLN A 101 -7.63 0.67 -4.19
CA GLN A 101 -8.85 1.39 -3.89
C GLN A 101 -8.52 2.64 -3.04
N ARG A 102 -8.95 3.82 -3.47
CA ARG A 102 -8.80 5.04 -2.65
C ARG A 102 -9.69 4.95 -1.40
N ILE A 103 -9.15 5.33 -0.25
CA ILE A 103 -9.86 5.42 1.03
C ILE A 103 -9.65 6.81 1.63
N SER A 104 -10.52 7.24 2.55
CA SER A 104 -10.43 8.59 3.13
C SER A 104 -9.47 8.60 4.31
N ALA A 105 -9.50 7.55 5.13
CA ALA A 105 -8.60 7.34 6.25
C ALA A 105 -8.17 5.85 6.36
N PRO A 106 -7.01 5.55 6.97
CA PRO A 106 -6.57 4.16 7.23
C PRO A 106 -7.61 3.32 7.99
N THR A 107 -8.33 3.96 8.91
CA THR A 107 -9.35 3.32 9.73
C THR A 107 -10.61 2.93 8.95
N ASP A 108 -10.79 3.39 7.72
CA ASP A 108 -11.98 3.02 6.92
C ASP A 108 -11.98 1.54 6.51
N VAL A 109 -10.83 0.87 6.66
CA VAL A 109 -10.62 -0.55 6.31
C VAL A 109 -10.65 -1.45 7.56
N TRP A 110 -10.58 -0.88 8.77
CA TRP A 110 -10.40 -1.61 10.02
C TRP A 110 -11.53 -1.39 11.03
#